data_AF-A0A0P4RGM9-F1
#
_entry.id   AF-A0A0P4RGM9-F1
#
_cell.length_a   1.000
_cell.length_b   1.000
_cell.length_c   1.000
_cell.angle_alpha   90.00
_cell.angle_beta   90.00
_cell.angle_gamma   90.00
#
_symmetry.space_group_name_H-M   'P 1'
#
loop_
_entity.id
_entity.type
_entity.pdbx_description
1 polymer ?
#
loop_
_entity_poly.entity_id
_entity_poly.type
_entity_poly.pdbx_seq_one_letter_code
_entity_poly.pdbx_strand_id
1 'polypeptide(L)'
;MNDADSPHEQPLPSRPSGPYRAVDEGGDPACWLDQVCDACGRIRERPGSAVCEHCGAGAETGGEGTGDGTGSGSGSGSGSGSGGEESSGGAGGGGTGAPGASPAPTPTGNRGGPDPAGPRRRDRDEEGRARSARPRDGLGRPLPYGSPGVARQPEGVPRTPAQSLTEAQQLLDGGMPFHAHEVLEDAWKTAPESERELWRGLAQLAVGLTHAARGNTVGGTALLDRGARAIAPYADTAPYGIDIAGLMAWAQELTGRLTGSGSVPAAETAPRLRRQET
;
A
#
# COMPACT_ATOMS: atom_id res chain seq x y z
N MET A 1 48.77 -48.53 24.57
CA MET A 1 47.41 -48.22 25.01
C MET A 1 47.46 -47.39 26.27
N ASN A 2 46.85 -46.22 26.43
CA ASN A 2 46.21 -45.24 25.51
C ASN A 2 46.54 -43.87 26.17
N ASP A 3 47.15 -42.88 25.51
CA ASP A 3 46.56 -41.89 24.59
C ASP A 3 45.74 -40.77 25.26
N ALA A 4 46.06 -39.53 24.84
CA ALA A 4 45.35 -38.25 24.99
C ALA A 4 45.09 -37.71 26.42
N ASP A 5 45.63 -36.55 26.84
CA ASP A 5 45.54 -35.16 26.33
C ASP A 5 44.50 -34.36 27.15
N SER A 6 45.01 -33.44 27.99
CA SER A 6 44.17 -32.54 28.80
C SER A 6 43.85 -31.28 27.99
N PRO A 7 42.57 -30.96 27.73
CA PRO A 7 42.24 -29.72 27.03
C PRO A 7 42.55 -28.51 27.92
N HIS A 8 43.41 -27.62 27.43
CA HIS A 8 43.60 -26.29 27.99
C HIS A 8 42.30 -25.48 27.89
N GLU A 9 41.67 -25.17 29.03
CA GLU A 9 40.63 -24.13 29.08
C GLU A 9 41.25 -22.78 28.70
N GLN A 10 40.87 -22.24 27.55
CA GLN A 10 41.22 -20.88 27.15
C GLN A 10 40.21 -19.89 27.74
N PRO A 11 40.65 -18.81 28.39
CA PRO A 11 39.73 -17.82 28.95
C PRO A 11 39.00 -17.07 27.82
N LEU A 12 37.68 -16.95 27.97
CA LEU A 12 36.83 -16.16 27.06
C LEU A 12 37.30 -14.70 27.04
N PRO A 13 37.35 -14.03 25.88
CA PRO A 13 37.77 -12.64 25.80
C PRO A 13 36.79 -11.72 26.54
N SER A 14 37.32 -10.88 27.44
CA SER A 14 36.57 -9.93 28.24
C SER A 14 35.74 -8.97 27.37
N ARG A 15 34.45 -8.84 27.69
CA ARG A 15 33.55 -7.87 27.03
C ARG A 15 34.11 -6.45 27.22
N PRO A 16 34.22 -5.61 26.18
CA PRO A 16 34.72 -4.24 26.34
C PRO A 16 33.73 -3.41 27.18
N SER A 17 34.16 -3.01 28.37
CA SER A 17 33.43 -2.12 29.27
C SER A 17 33.60 -0.67 28.84
N GLY A 18 32.79 -0.23 27.88
CA GLY A 18 32.72 1.17 27.44
C GLY A 18 31.26 1.58 27.23
N PRO A 19 30.87 2.84 27.52
CA PRO A 19 29.51 3.29 27.28
C PRO A 19 29.26 3.29 25.76
N TYR A 20 28.31 2.46 25.32
CA TYR A 20 27.72 2.61 24.00
C TYR A 20 27.11 4.02 23.95
N ARG A 21 27.77 4.93 23.23
CA ARG A 21 27.14 6.19 22.86
C ARG A 21 25.95 5.84 21.98
N ALA A 22 24.75 6.14 22.47
CA ALA A 22 23.58 6.19 21.62
C ALA A 22 23.91 7.13 20.45
N VAL A 23 23.82 6.60 19.24
CA VAL A 23 23.73 7.45 18.06
C VAL A 23 22.31 7.97 18.01
N ASP A 24 22.15 9.27 18.24
CA ASP A 24 20.91 10.00 18.01
C ASP A 24 20.63 10.09 16.50
N GLU A 25 20.26 8.96 15.88
CA GLU A 25 19.59 8.96 14.58
C GLU A 25 18.09 9.06 14.81
N GLY A 26 17.66 10.28 15.11
CA GLY A 26 16.26 10.66 15.24
C GLY A 26 15.52 10.58 13.91
N GLY A 27 15.07 9.37 13.56
CA GLY A 27 14.08 9.10 12.54
C GLY A 27 12.97 8.26 13.14
N ASP A 28 11.83 8.87 13.45
CA ASP A 28 10.63 8.17 13.91
C ASP A 28 10.29 7.04 12.92
N PRO A 29 10.19 5.76 13.34
CA PRO A 29 9.85 4.63 12.47
C PRO A 29 8.35 4.66 12.14
N ALA A 30 7.93 5.74 11.49
CA ALA A 30 6.59 5.93 10.98
C ALA A 30 6.23 4.72 10.11
N CYS A 31 5.02 4.21 10.32
CA CYS A 31 4.35 3.27 9.44
C CYS A 31 4.38 3.82 8.01
N TRP A 32 5.37 3.41 7.22
CA TRP A 32 5.65 3.94 5.89
C TRP A 32 4.53 3.64 4.88
N LEU A 33 3.59 2.77 5.23
CA LEU A 33 2.32 2.58 4.54
C LEU A 33 1.40 3.81 4.60
N ASP A 34 1.48 4.67 5.61
CA ASP A 34 0.78 5.96 5.62
C ASP A 34 1.31 6.95 4.54
N GLN A 35 2.40 6.59 3.87
CA GLN A 35 2.91 7.27 2.67
C GLN A 35 2.50 6.57 1.37
N VAL A 36 2.11 5.29 1.38
CA VAL A 36 1.66 4.58 0.18
C VAL A 36 0.23 5.03 -0.17
N CYS A 37 0.02 5.54 -1.38
CA CYS A 37 -1.32 5.92 -1.79
C CYS A 37 -2.23 4.70 -2.03
N ASP A 38 -3.32 4.61 -1.25
CA ASP A 38 -4.34 3.56 -1.36
C ASP A 38 -4.93 3.35 -2.77
N ALA A 39 -4.87 4.37 -3.63
CA ALA A 39 -5.37 4.31 -5.00
C ALA A 39 -4.31 3.80 -6.00
N CYS A 40 -3.11 4.39 -6.05
CA CYS A 40 -2.11 4.06 -7.08
C CYS A 40 -0.89 3.27 -6.60
N GLY A 41 -0.78 2.93 -5.31
CA GLY A 41 0.34 2.18 -4.73
C GLY A 41 1.71 2.90 -4.77
N ARG A 42 1.76 4.17 -5.20
CA ARG A 42 3.00 4.96 -5.12
C ARG A 42 3.18 5.57 -3.74
N ILE A 43 4.41 5.52 -3.22
CA ILE A 43 4.85 6.27 -2.05
C ILE A 43 4.76 7.77 -2.38
N ARG A 44 4.09 8.51 -1.51
CA ARG A 44 3.96 9.97 -1.52
C ARG A 44 5.20 10.59 -0.86
N GLU A 45 5.70 11.68 -1.42
CA GLU A 45 6.83 12.43 -0.86
C GLU A 45 6.46 13.17 0.44
N ARG A 46 5.15 13.42 0.64
CA ARG A 46 4.61 14.02 1.86
C ARG A 46 3.66 13.04 2.57
N PRO A 47 4.03 12.51 3.76
CA PRO A 47 3.14 11.69 4.57
C PRO A 47 1.83 12.43 4.85
N GLY A 48 0.69 11.73 4.74
CA GLY A 48 -0.62 12.31 5.07
C GLY A 48 -1.16 13.40 4.14
N SER A 49 -0.61 13.58 2.92
CA SER A 49 -1.19 14.50 1.93
C SER A 49 -2.66 14.19 1.63
N ALA A 50 -3.51 15.21 1.50
CA ALA A 50 -4.92 15.02 1.16
C ALA A 50 -5.08 14.45 -0.26
N VAL A 51 -4.29 14.96 -1.21
CA VAL A 51 -4.28 14.57 -2.62
C VAL A 51 -2.96 13.85 -2.93
N CYS A 52 -3.03 12.72 -3.64
CA CYS A 52 -1.83 12.07 -4.16
C CYS A 52 -1.30 12.79 -5.41
N GLU A 53 -0.08 13.29 -5.31
CA GLU A 53 0.73 13.90 -6.37
C GLU A 53 0.94 13.00 -7.61
N HIS A 54 0.80 11.68 -7.46
CA HIS A 54 1.01 10.72 -8.55
C HIS A 54 -0.24 10.30 -9.32
N CYS A 55 -1.45 10.53 -8.78
CA CYS A 55 -2.69 10.05 -9.40
C CYS A 55 -3.94 10.92 -9.14
N GLY A 56 -3.81 12.02 -8.40
CA GLY A 56 -4.93 12.90 -8.04
C GLY A 56 -5.89 12.33 -6.98
N ALA A 57 -5.72 11.09 -6.52
CA ALA A 57 -6.62 10.48 -5.55
C ALA A 57 -6.68 11.28 -4.23
N GLY A 58 -7.90 11.65 -3.84
CA GLY A 58 -8.18 12.54 -2.70
C GLY A 58 -8.42 14.00 -3.09
N ALA A 59 -8.30 14.37 -4.36
CA ALA A 59 -8.93 15.59 -4.87
C ALA A 59 -10.45 15.34 -4.90
N GLU A 60 -11.20 16.11 -4.11
CA GLU A 60 -12.67 16.05 -4.15
C GLU A 60 -13.13 16.56 -5.53
N THR A 61 -14.01 15.81 -6.19
CA THR A 61 -14.55 16.18 -7.51
C THR A 61 -15.61 17.27 -7.37
N GLY A 62 -15.18 18.44 -6.87
CA GLY A 62 -15.94 19.68 -6.92
C GLY A 62 -15.95 20.20 -8.34
N GLY A 63 -16.95 19.76 -9.12
CA GLY A 63 -17.24 20.40 -10.39
C GLY A 63 -17.90 21.75 -10.14
N GLU A 64 -17.22 22.83 -10.47
CA GLU A 64 -17.82 24.01 -11.08
C GLU A 64 -16.71 24.74 -11.86
N GLY A 65 -16.92 24.99 -13.15
CA GLY A 65 -15.91 25.61 -14.01
C GLY A 65 -16.10 27.12 -14.12
N THR A 66 -15.06 27.89 -13.78
CA THR A 66 -14.85 29.22 -14.35
C THR A 66 -13.39 29.33 -14.76
N GLY A 67 -13.14 29.37 -16.07
CA GLY A 67 -11.82 29.69 -16.58
C GLY A 67 -11.59 31.20 -16.52
N ASP A 68 -10.34 31.59 -16.31
CA ASP A 68 -9.80 32.79 -16.95
C ASP A 68 -8.30 32.59 -17.20
N GLY A 69 -7.83 33.05 -18.36
CA GLY A 69 -6.52 32.70 -18.88
C GLY A 69 -5.48 33.80 -18.73
N THR A 70 -4.23 33.41 -18.47
CA THR A 70 -2.97 34.06 -18.85
C THR A 70 -1.85 33.07 -18.50
N GLY A 71 -0.81 32.82 -19.29
CA GLY A 71 -0.41 33.44 -20.55
C GLY A 71 1.10 33.62 -20.59
N SER A 72 1.86 32.56 -20.87
CA SER A 72 3.31 32.60 -21.16
C SER A 72 3.73 31.28 -21.82
N GLY A 73 4.24 31.34 -23.05
CA GLY A 73 4.69 30.18 -23.81
C GLY A 73 6.14 30.30 -24.27
N SER A 74 6.71 29.23 -24.83
CA SER A 74 7.93 29.21 -25.67
C SER A 74 8.15 27.84 -26.33
N GLY A 75 8.60 27.82 -27.59
CA GLY A 75 9.03 26.61 -28.35
C GLY A 75 7.95 26.03 -29.29
N SER A 76 7.88 26.40 -30.57
CA SER A 76 8.69 25.89 -31.71
C SER A 76 8.49 24.38 -31.94
N GLY A 77 7.62 23.92 -32.86
CA GLY A 77 7.82 23.89 -34.33
C GLY A 77 8.33 22.49 -34.75
N SER A 78 8.01 21.84 -35.89
CA SER A 78 7.15 22.15 -37.05
C SER A 78 6.77 20.81 -37.73
N GLY A 79 5.66 20.72 -38.48
CA GLY A 79 5.33 19.48 -39.22
C GLY A 79 4.09 19.60 -40.11
N SER A 80 4.28 19.67 -41.42
CA SER A 80 3.22 19.87 -42.42
C SER A 80 2.58 18.55 -42.87
N GLY A 81 1.27 18.57 -43.15
CA GLY A 81 0.54 17.49 -43.83
C GLY A 81 -0.78 18.03 -44.39
N SER A 82 -1.06 17.79 -45.68
CA SER A 82 -2.06 18.52 -46.47
C SER A 82 -3.23 17.65 -46.97
N GLY A 83 -4.39 18.28 -47.19
CA GLY A 83 -5.53 17.74 -47.96
C GLY A 83 -6.53 16.89 -47.15
N GLY A 84 -7.86 16.97 -47.38
CA GLY A 84 -8.59 17.88 -48.27
C GLY A 84 -10.12 17.80 -48.02
N GLU A 85 -10.77 18.96 -48.17
CA GLU A 85 -11.99 19.19 -48.96
C GLU A 85 -13.32 18.44 -48.69
N GLU A 86 -14.29 19.24 -48.20
CA GLU A 86 -15.71 19.34 -48.69
C GLU A 86 -16.67 18.13 -48.44
N SER A 87 -18.01 18.21 -48.38
CA SER A 87 -19.07 19.26 -48.43
C SER A 87 -20.41 18.62 -47.93
N SER A 88 -21.58 19.25 -47.71
CA SER A 88 -22.09 20.64 -47.73
C SER A 88 -23.47 20.71 -47.01
N GLY A 89 -24.02 21.92 -46.76
CA GLY A 89 -25.45 22.16 -46.45
C GLY A 89 -25.84 22.27 -44.96
N GLY A 90 -26.78 23.13 -44.54
CA GLY A 90 -27.49 24.19 -45.27
C GLY A 90 -28.82 24.60 -44.61
N ALA A 91 -29.05 25.92 -44.42
CA ALA A 91 -30.29 26.61 -44.00
C ALA A 91 -30.93 26.17 -42.66
N GLY A 92 -31.31 27.02 -41.70
CA GLY A 92 -31.96 28.34 -41.79
C GLY A 92 -33.21 28.33 -40.90
N GLY A 93 -33.65 29.49 -40.38
CA GLY A 93 -34.94 29.65 -39.68
C GLY A 93 -34.85 30.16 -38.23
N GLY A 94 -35.17 31.44 -38.03
CA GLY A 94 -35.37 32.01 -36.70
C GLY A 94 -36.80 31.81 -36.17
N GLY A 95 -36.98 31.91 -34.85
CA GLY A 95 -38.29 31.82 -34.22
C GLY A 95 -38.26 32.36 -32.78
N THR A 96 -38.77 33.58 -32.59
CA THR A 96 -38.95 34.20 -31.26
C THR A 96 -40.15 33.60 -30.53
N GLY A 97 -40.01 33.21 -29.26
CA GLY A 97 -41.15 32.73 -28.47
C GLY A 97 -40.84 32.45 -27.00
N ALA A 98 -41.01 33.44 -26.12
CA ALA A 98 -41.44 33.22 -24.74
C ALA A 98 -42.98 33.10 -24.75
N PRO A 99 -43.64 32.32 -23.86
CA PRO A 99 -43.60 32.60 -22.42
C PRO A 99 -43.65 31.36 -21.49
N GLY A 100 -43.49 31.54 -20.17
CA GLY A 100 -43.75 30.46 -19.21
C GLY A 100 -43.16 30.66 -17.82
N ALA A 101 -43.60 31.67 -17.08
CA ALA A 101 -43.28 31.76 -15.66
C ALA A 101 -44.14 30.75 -14.86
N SER A 102 -43.50 29.86 -14.10
CA SER A 102 -44.13 29.02 -13.08
C SER A 102 -43.43 29.22 -11.73
N PRO A 103 -44.16 29.24 -10.60
CA PRO A 103 -43.65 29.76 -9.34
C PRO A 103 -42.74 28.78 -8.59
N ALA A 104 -41.82 29.35 -7.81
CA ALA A 104 -41.01 28.60 -6.86
C ALA A 104 -41.87 28.02 -5.71
N PRO A 105 -41.61 26.78 -5.26
CA PRO A 105 -42.19 26.27 -4.02
C PRO A 105 -41.53 26.98 -2.82
N THR A 106 -42.36 27.51 -1.92
CA THR A 106 -41.91 28.07 -0.64
C THR A 106 -41.40 26.97 0.30
N PRO A 107 -40.31 27.20 1.06
CA PRO A 107 -39.85 26.23 2.05
C PRO A 107 -40.78 26.22 3.27
N THR A 108 -41.69 25.25 3.33
CA THR A 108 -42.45 24.94 4.54
C THR A 108 -41.50 24.30 5.56
N GLY A 109 -41.05 25.10 6.53
CA GLY A 109 -40.19 24.62 7.61
C GLY A 109 -40.86 23.49 8.39
N ASN A 110 -40.15 22.35 8.52
CA ASN A 110 -40.53 21.29 9.44
C ASN A 110 -39.48 21.12 10.54
N ARG A 111 -39.94 20.63 11.69
CA ARG A 111 -39.26 20.73 12.99
C ARG A 111 -38.14 19.69 13.13
N GLY A 112 -37.11 20.06 13.90
CA GLY A 112 -35.88 19.30 14.00
C GLY A 112 -36.05 17.86 14.48
N GLY A 113 -35.41 16.94 13.76
CA GLY A 113 -34.85 15.71 14.31
C GLY A 113 -33.33 15.88 14.48
N PRO A 114 -32.67 15.15 15.39
CA PRO A 114 -31.22 15.26 15.57
C PRO A 114 -30.47 14.59 14.41
N ASP A 115 -29.74 15.39 13.61
CA ASP A 115 -28.78 14.88 12.62
C ASP A 115 -27.62 14.14 13.32
N PRO A 116 -27.38 12.85 13.03
CA PRO A 116 -26.23 12.14 13.54
C PRO A 116 -25.03 12.23 12.58
N ALA A 117 -23.93 12.77 13.10
CA ALA A 117 -22.59 12.81 12.52
C ALA A 117 -22.31 13.87 11.42
N GLY A 118 -21.89 15.05 11.88
CA GLY A 118 -20.86 15.85 11.21
C GLY A 118 -19.52 15.08 11.07
N PRO A 119 -18.44 15.71 10.59
CA PRO A 119 -17.20 15.03 10.17
C PRO A 119 -16.68 14.13 11.29
N ARG A 120 -16.73 12.81 11.06
CA ARG A 120 -16.50 11.82 12.12
C ARG A 120 -15.09 11.99 12.69
N ARG A 121 -15.01 12.41 13.95
CA ARG A 121 -13.76 12.38 14.71
C ARG A 121 -13.16 10.98 14.56
N ARG A 122 -11.92 10.92 14.05
CA ARG A 122 -11.15 9.67 14.04
C ARG A 122 -11.12 9.17 15.48
N ASP A 123 -11.43 7.89 15.63
CA ASP A 123 -11.50 7.20 16.91
C ASP A 123 -10.13 7.25 17.60
N ARG A 124 -10.10 7.53 18.92
CA ARG A 124 -8.88 7.92 19.65
C ARG A 124 -8.85 7.30 21.05
N ASP A 125 -7.65 7.02 21.54
CA ASP A 125 -7.44 6.63 22.94
C ASP A 125 -7.51 7.81 23.92
N GLU A 126 -7.34 7.49 25.20
CA GLU A 126 -7.33 8.46 26.31
C GLU A 126 -6.15 9.45 26.18
N GLU A 127 -5.07 9.05 25.49
CA GLU A 127 -3.94 9.91 25.13
C GLU A 127 -4.15 10.69 23.80
N GLY A 128 -5.29 10.51 23.13
CA GLY A 128 -5.64 11.20 21.90
C GLY A 128 -4.97 10.65 20.62
N ARG A 129 -4.25 9.52 20.69
CA ARG A 129 -3.71 8.79 19.52
C ARG A 129 -4.84 8.07 18.79
N ALA A 130 -4.75 7.92 17.48
CA ALA A 130 -5.82 7.27 16.71
C ALA A 130 -5.90 5.76 17.02
N ARG A 131 -7.00 5.30 17.63
CA ARG A 131 -7.30 3.88 17.81
C ARG A 131 -8.11 3.38 16.61
N SER A 132 -7.61 2.36 15.91
CA SER A 132 -8.42 1.59 14.96
C SER A 132 -9.26 0.54 15.70
N ALA A 133 -10.17 0.97 16.58
CA ALA A 133 -11.10 0.04 17.26
C ALA A 133 -12.26 -0.43 16.35
N ARG A 134 -12.39 0.15 15.15
CA ARG A 134 -13.32 -0.30 14.12
C ARG A 134 -12.91 -1.70 13.60
N PRO A 135 -13.81 -2.72 13.65
CA PRO A 135 -13.52 -4.07 13.17
C PRO A 135 -13.10 -4.10 11.69
N ARG A 136 -12.33 -5.11 11.29
CA ARG A 136 -11.80 -5.28 9.92
C ARG A 136 -11.97 -6.70 9.41
N ASP A 137 -12.05 -6.88 8.10
CA ASP A 137 -12.01 -8.22 7.47
C ASP A 137 -10.56 -8.78 7.38
N GLY A 138 -10.41 -10.01 6.90
CA GLY A 138 -9.09 -10.66 6.73
C GLY A 138 -8.14 -9.96 5.75
N LEU A 139 -8.67 -9.08 4.89
CA LEU A 139 -7.91 -8.20 4.00
C LEU A 139 -7.66 -6.81 4.62
N GLY A 140 -8.09 -6.56 5.86
CA GLY A 140 -7.92 -5.29 6.58
C GLY A 140 -8.94 -4.19 6.23
N ARG A 141 -9.99 -4.47 5.45
CA ARG A 141 -11.04 -3.47 5.11
C ARG A 141 -11.92 -3.16 6.34
N PRO A 142 -12.25 -1.89 6.64
CA PRO A 142 -13.12 -1.54 7.77
C PRO A 142 -14.57 -2.06 7.63
N LEU A 143 -15.03 -2.84 8.59
CA LEU A 143 -16.40 -3.37 8.70
C LEU A 143 -17.33 -2.40 9.46
N PRO A 144 -18.65 -2.63 9.47
CA PRO A 144 -19.56 -1.95 10.40
C PRO A 144 -19.20 -2.22 11.87
N TYR A 145 -19.52 -1.29 12.77
CA TYR A 145 -19.40 -1.55 14.22
C TYR A 145 -20.37 -2.65 14.64
N GLY A 146 -19.93 -3.53 15.55
CA GLY A 146 -20.70 -4.71 15.97
C GLY A 146 -20.56 -5.92 15.04
N SER A 147 -19.97 -5.78 13.84
CA SER A 147 -19.57 -6.93 13.04
C SER A 147 -18.35 -7.63 13.66
N PRO A 148 -18.27 -8.98 13.65
CA PRO A 148 -17.05 -9.68 14.00
C PRO A 148 -15.96 -9.30 12.99
N GLY A 149 -14.78 -8.92 13.49
CA GLY A 149 -13.61 -8.65 12.68
C GLY A 149 -12.48 -9.63 12.99
N VAL A 150 -11.49 -9.67 12.09
CA VAL A 150 -10.20 -10.33 12.35
C VAL A 150 -9.36 -9.36 13.19
N ALA A 151 -8.72 -9.88 14.24
CA ALA A 151 -7.78 -9.10 15.05
C ALA A 151 -6.48 -8.88 14.26
N ARG A 152 -5.93 -7.66 14.31
CA ARG A 152 -4.59 -7.37 13.78
C ARG A 152 -3.55 -8.27 14.45
N GLN A 153 -2.45 -8.53 13.76
CA GLN A 153 -1.31 -9.20 14.37
C GLN A 153 -0.76 -8.35 15.53
N PRO A 154 -0.34 -8.97 16.65
CA PRO A 154 0.28 -8.25 17.76
C PRO A 154 1.64 -7.71 17.32
N GLU A 155 1.76 -6.38 17.36
CA GLU A 155 2.98 -5.65 17.01
C GLU A 155 4.10 -5.87 18.04
N GLY A 156 5.34 -5.92 17.58
CA GLY A 156 6.53 -5.97 18.42
C GLY A 156 6.79 -7.34 19.09
N VAL A 157 6.06 -8.39 18.68
CA VAL A 157 6.32 -9.75 19.16
C VAL A 157 7.67 -10.26 18.60
N PRO A 158 8.66 -10.57 19.46
CA PRO A 158 9.96 -11.02 18.99
C PRO A 158 9.84 -12.37 18.26
N ARG A 159 10.27 -12.40 16.99
CA ARG A 159 10.30 -13.60 16.16
C ARG A 159 11.66 -13.71 15.49
N THR A 160 12.21 -14.92 15.40
CA THR A 160 13.36 -15.20 14.52
C THR A 160 12.94 -15.12 13.05
N PRO A 161 13.87 -14.87 12.11
CA PRO A 161 13.62 -14.93 10.66
C PRO A 161 12.77 -16.13 10.20
N ALA A 162 13.12 -17.34 10.68
CA ALA A 162 12.40 -18.56 10.32
C ALA A 162 10.97 -18.61 10.89
N GLN A 163 10.73 -18.05 12.07
CA GLN A 163 9.39 -17.93 12.65
C GLN A 163 8.55 -16.91 11.88
N SER A 164 9.10 -15.73 11.57
CA SER A 164 8.40 -14.70 10.78
C SER A 164 7.99 -15.20 9.40
N LEU A 165 8.87 -15.91 8.70
CA LEU A 165 8.55 -16.54 7.41
C LEU A 165 7.52 -17.66 7.52
N THR A 166 7.52 -18.44 8.62
CA THR A 166 6.54 -19.51 8.84
C THR A 166 5.15 -18.95 9.13
N GLU A 167 5.06 -17.97 10.02
CA GLU A 167 3.82 -17.27 10.36
C GLU A 167 3.25 -16.54 9.13
N ALA A 168 4.08 -15.77 8.42
CA ALA A 168 3.66 -15.07 7.20
C ALA A 168 3.16 -16.04 6.11
N GLN A 169 3.79 -17.22 5.94
CA GLN A 169 3.29 -18.24 5.01
C GLN A 169 1.90 -18.76 5.43
N GLN A 170 1.70 -19.07 6.72
CA GLN A 170 0.41 -19.56 7.21
C GLN A 170 -0.71 -18.53 7.02
N LEU A 171 -0.40 -17.24 7.21
CA LEU A 171 -1.33 -16.14 6.97
C LEU A 171 -1.63 -15.95 5.48
N LEU A 172 -0.62 -16.08 4.60
CA LEU A 172 -0.81 -16.03 3.15
C LEU A 172 -1.69 -17.21 2.65
N ASP A 173 -1.38 -18.43 3.08
CA ASP A 173 -2.15 -19.65 2.77
C ASP A 173 -3.61 -19.54 3.28
N GLY A 174 -3.80 -18.89 4.43
CA GLY A 174 -5.12 -18.56 4.98
C GLY A 174 -5.85 -17.39 4.30
N GLY A 175 -5.30 -16.81 3.23
CA GLY A 175 -5.91 -15.69 2.51
C GLY A 175 -5.90 -14.36 3.26
N MET A 176 -4.97 -14.19 4.20
CA MET A 176 -4.79 -13.00 5.04
C MET A 176 -3.48 -12.24 4.72
N PRO A 177 -3.25 -11.81 3.46
CA PRO A 177 -2.01 -11.15 3.06
C PRO A 177 -1.73 -9.83 3.78
N PHE A 178 -2.76 -9.15 4.30
CA PHE A 178 -2.58 -7.95 5.12
C PHE A 178 -1.88 -8.28 6.45
N HIS A 179 -2.36 -9.32 7.14
CA HIS A 179 -1.76 -9.81 8.38
C HIS A 179 -0.36 -10.40 8.16
N ALA A 180 -0.12 -11.05 7.01
CA ALA A 180 1.21 -11.49 6.62
C ALA A 180 2.18 -10.30 6.43
N HIS A 181 1.71 -9.19 5.84
CA HIS A 181 2.49 -7.95 5.77
C HIS A 181 2.88 -7.45 7.16
N GLU A 182 1.97 -7.46 8.14
CA GLU A 182 2.25 -6.97 9.51
C GLU A 182 3.42 -7.75 10.15
N VAL A 183 3.43 -9.08 10.01
CA VAL A 183 4.51 -9.95 10.50
C VAL A 183 5.84 -9.69 9.79
N LEU A 184 5.81 -9.44 8.48
CA LEU A 184 7.00 -9.14 7.68
C LEU A 184 7.53 -7.72 7.93
N GLU A 185 6.66 -6.77 8.27
CA GLU A 185 7.03 -5.41 8.67
C GLU A 185 7.70 -5.38 10.06
N ASP A 186 7.21 -6.16 11.02
CA ASP A 186 7.88 -6.30 12.32
C ASP A 186 9.26 -6.97 12.18
N ALA A 187 9.39 -7.97 11.30
CA ALA A 187 10.69 -8.52 10.95
C ALA A 187 11.62 -7.45 10.35
N TRP A 188 11.12 -6.61 9.43
CA TRP A 188 11.86 -5.48 8.85
C TRP A 188 12.34 -4.46 9.90
N LYS A 189 11.49 -4.06 10.86
CA LYS A 189 11.85 -3.14 11.96
C LYS A 189 13.06 -3.66 12.76
N THR A 190 13.16 -4.97 12.94
CA THR A 190 14.21 -5.64 13.73
C THR A 190 15.37 -6.24 12.91
N ALA A 191 15.33 -6.13 11.57
CA ALA A 191 16.31 -6.75 10.69
C ALA A 191 17.71 -6.10 10.77
N PRO A 192 18.80 -6.86 10.55
CA PRO A 192 20.12 -6.30 10.24
C PRO A 192 20.06 -5.38 9.01
N GLU A 193 20.87 -4.31 9.00
CA GLU A 193 20.84 -3.30 7.93
C GLU A 193 21.03 -3.92 6.53
N SER A 194 21.92 -4.91 6.40
CA SER A 194 22.18 -5.63 5.15
C SER A 194 20.96 -6.39 4.59
N GLU A 195 19.96 -6.67 5.42
CA GLU A 195 18.74 -7.41 5.07
C GLU A 195 17.49 -6.53 5.10
N ARG A 196 17.63 -5.26 5.47
CA ARG A 196 16.49 -4.36 5.69
C ARG A 196 15.63 -4.22 4.43
N GLU A 197 16.22 -4.06 3.25
CA GLU A 197 15.45 -4.01 2.00
C GLU A 197 14.86 -5.37 1.57
N LEU A 198 15.44 -6.51 1.97
CA LEU A 198 14.84 -7.84 1.76
C LEU A 198 13.50 -7.97 2.49
N TRP A 199 13.49 -7.73 3.81
CA TRP A 199 12.27 -7.83 4.63
C TRP A 199 11.22 -6.82 4.20
N ARG A 200 11.65 -5.60 3.85
CA ARG A 200 10.80 -4.55 3.28
C ARG A 200 10.17 -4.97 1.95
N GLY A 201 10.94 -5.63 1.08
CA GLY A 201 10.46 -6.18 -0.18
C GLY A 201 9.41 -7.28 0.02
N LEU A 202 9.64 -8.21 0.97
CA LEU A 202 8.64 -9.22 1.32
C LEU A 202 7.33 -8.60 1.84
N ALA A 203 7.41 -7.58 2.70
CA ALA A 203 6.23 -6.86 3.17
C ALA A 203 5.47 -6.19 2.01
N GLN A 204 6.18 -5.59 1.03
CA GLN A 204 5.59 -5.02 -0.19
C GLN A 204 4.85 -6.07 -1.03
N LEU A 205 5.41 -7.28 -1.19
CA LEU A 205 4.75 -8.36 -1.93
C LEU A 205 3.43 -8.76 -1.27
N ALA A 206 3.41 -8.89 0.06
CA ALA A 206 2.21 -9.23 0.83
C ALA A 206 1.13 -8.13 0.76
N VAL A 207 1.48 -6.84 0.91
CA VAL A 207 0.50 -5.75 0.73
C VAL A 207 0.10 -5.56 -0.74
N GLY A 208 0.97 -5.85 -1.70
CA GLY A 208 0.65 -5.89 -3.13
C GLY A 208 -0.45 -6.92 -3.45
N LEU A 209 -0.32 -8.14 -2.92
CA LEU A 209 -1.38 -9.15 -2.97
C LEU A 209 -2.66 -8.70 -2.26
N THR A 210 -2.55 -7.95 -1.15
CA THR A 210 -3.72 -7.35 -0.49
C THR A 210 -4.47 -6.37 -1.40
N HIS A 211 -3.76 -5.48 -2.11
CA HIS A 211 -4.39 -4.55 -3.06
C HIS A 211 -5.01 -5.29 -4.25
N ALA A 212 -4.30 -6.28 -4.82
CA ALA A 212 -4.81 -7.15 -5.87
C ALA A 212 -6.10 -7.87 -5.45
N ALA A 213 -6.12 -8.49 -4.26
CA ALA A 213 -7.30 -9.17 -3.72
C ALA A 213 -8.43 -8.20 -3.35
N ARG A 214 -8.11 -6.93 -3.06
CA ARG A 214 -9.11 -5.87 -2.87
C ARG A 214 -9.70 -5.33 -4.18
N GLY A 215 -9.17 -5.72 -5.35
CA GLY A 215 -9.57 -5.20 -6.66
C GLY A 215 -8.86 -3.92 -7.09
N ASN A 216 -7.87 -3.44 -6.32
CA ASN A 216 -7.00 -2.36 -6.75
C ASN A 216 -5.81 -2.95 -7.53
N THR A 217 -6.03 -3.16 -8.83
CA THR A 217 -5.01 -3.69 -9.76
C THR A 217 -3.81 -2.76 -9.88
N VAL A 218 -4.03 -1.45 -10.05
CA VAL A 218 -2.96 -0.43 -10.22
C VAL A 218 -2.04 -0.39 -9.00
N GLY A 219 -2.61 -0.29 -7.80
CA GLY A 219 -1.84 -0.29 -6.55
C GLY A 219 -1.19 -1.63 -6.25
N GLY A 220 -1.85 -2.74 -6.58
CA GLY A 220 -1.30 -4.09 -6.48
C GLY A 220 -0.05 -4.25 -7.32
N THR A 221 -0.15 -4.01 -8.63
CA THR A 221 0.99 -4.03 -9.57
C THR A 221 2.14 -3.13 -9.10
N ALA A 222 1.85 -1.88 -8.70
CA ALA A 222 2.89 -0.93 -8.27
C ALA A 222 3.66 -1.38 -7.01
N LEU A 223 3.02 -2.15 -6.12
CA LEU A 223 3.64 -2.72 -4.92
C LEU A 223 4.38 -4.03 -5.21
N LEU A 224 3.81 -4.91 -6.04
CA LEU A 224 4.42 -6.17 -6.47
C LEU A 224 5.72 -5.93 -7.23
N ASP A 225 5.71 -5.04 -8.22
CA ASP A 225 6.88 -4.61 -8.99
C ASP A 225 8.00 -4.05 -8.08
N ARG A 226 7.62 -3.28 -7.06
CA ARG A 226 8.57 -2.66 -6.12
C ARG A 226 9.17 -3.71 -5.19
N GLY A 227 8.35 -4.60 -4.64
CA GLY A 227 8.79 -5.69 -3.78
C GLY A 227 9.74 -6.64 -4.51
N ALA A 228 9.40 -7.01 -5.76
CA ALA A 228 10.24 -7.85 -6.61
C ALA A 228 11.62 -7.20 -6.87
N ARG A 229 11.67 -5.89 -7.14
CA ARG A 229 12.94 -5.15 -7.30
C ARG A 229 13.75 -5.06 -6.00
N ALA A 230 13.09 -4.93 -4.85
CA ALA A 230 13.76 -4.85 -3.54
C ALA A 230 14.38 -6.19 -3.12
N ILE A 231 13.76 -7.33 -3.45
CA ILE A 231 14.31 -8.66 -3.13
C ILE A 231 15.33 -9.17 -4.16
N ALA A 232 15.34 -8.65 -5.40
CA ALA A 232 16.20 -9.13 -6.47
C ALA A 232 17.71 -9.18 -6.15
N PRO A 233 18.32 -8.21 -5.42
CA PRO A 233 19.74 -8.27 -5.03
C PRO A 233 20.12 -9.47 -4.14
N TYR A 234 19.14 -10.17 -3.57
CA TYR A 234 19.33 -11.30 -2.67
C TYR A 234 19.18 -12.66 -3.36
N ALA A 235 19.01 -12.70 -4.69
CA ALA A 235 18.71 -13.92 -5.45
C ALA A 235 19.81 -15.00 -5.30
N ASP A 236 21.08 -14.59 -5.34
CA ASP A 236 22.23 -15.50 -5.24
C ASP A 236 22.48 -16.02 -3.82
N THR A 237 22.17 -15.20 -2.80
CA THR A 237 22.40 -15.54 -1.39
C THR A 237 21.22 -16.27 -0.75
N ALA A 238 20.00 -16.05 -1.25
CA ALA A 238 18.73 -16.62 -0.78
C ALA A 238 18.64 -16.78 0.77
N PRO A 239 18.75 -15.67 1.55
CA PRO A 239 18.80 -15.74 3.01
C PRO A 239 17.62 -16.52 3.59
N TYR A 240 17.85 -17.28 4.66
CA TYR A 240 16.82 -18.05 5.37
C TYR A 240 16.03 -19.06 4.51
N GLY A 241 16.57 -19.45 3.34
CA GLY A 241 15.90 -20.34 2.40
C GLY A 241 14.75 -19.68 1.62
N ILE A 242 14.70 -18.34 1.59
CA ILE A 242 13.68 -17.57 0.88
C ILE A 242 13.76 -17.86 -0.62
N ASP A 243 12.61 -18.14 -1.25
CA ASP A 243 12.56 -18.39 -2.70
C ASP A 243 12.48 -17.08 -3.50
N ILE A 244 13.58 -16.33 -3.51
CA ILE A 244 13.67 -15.03 -4.20
C ILE A 244 13.27 -15.15 -5.67
N ALA A 245 13.74 -16.21 -6.35
CA ALA A 245 13.44 -16.45 -7.77
C ALA A 245 11.95 -16.78 -7.99
N GLY A 246 11.38 -17.68 -7.18
CA GLY A 246 9.95 -17.98 -7.22
C GLY A 246 9.07 -16.76 -6.91
N LEU A 247 9.45 -15.95 -5.93
CA LEU A 247 8.75 -14.71 -5.57
C LEU A 247 8.79 -13.65 -6.68
N MET A 248 9.92 -13.49 -7.36
CA MET A 248 10.04 -12.58 -8.50
C MET A 248 9.18 -13.05 -9.70
N ALA A 249 9.23 -14.34 -10.02
CA ALA A 249 8.42 -14.93 -11.09
C ALA A 249 6.91 -14.81 -10.78
N TRP A 250 6.51 -15.13 -9.55
CA TRP A 250 5.13 -14.98 -9.07
C TRP A 250 4.63 -13.53 -9.16
N ALA A 251 5.46 -12.56 -8.74
CA ALA A 251 5.09 -11.15 -8.79
C ALA A 251 4.88 -10.67 -10.24
N GLN A 252 5.75 -11.10 -11.17
CA GLN A 252 5.62 -10.80 -12.59
C GLN A 252 4.35 -11.41 -13.19
N GLU A 253 4.06 -12.68 -12.89
CA GLU A 253 2.86 -13.37 -13.38
C GLU A 253 1.57 -12.71 -12.85
N LEU A 254 1.53 -12.37 -11.56
CA LEU A 254 0.40 -11.70 -10.94
C LEU A 254 0.20 -10.30 -11.53
N THR A 255 1.26 -9.49 -11.65
CA THR A 255 1.21 -8.19 -12.37
C THR A 255 0.63 -8.37 -13.78
N GLY A 256 1.06 -9.40 -14.51
CA GLY A 256 0.51 -9.74 -15.82
C GLY A 256 -1.01 -9.97 -15.80
N ARG A 257 -1.49 -10.82 -14.89
CA ARG A 257 -2.93 -11.12 -14.73
C ARG A 257 -3.77 -9.89 -14.35
N LEU A 258 -3.25 -8.99 -13.52
CA LEU A 258 -3.94 -7.76 -13.09
C LEU A 258 -4.19 -6.75 -14.23
N THR A 259 -3.49 -6.90 -15.37
CA THR A 259 -3.67 -6.04 -16.56
C THR A 259 -5.01 -6.24 -17.28
N GLY A 260 -5.79 -7.27 -16.93
CA GLY A 260 -7.07 -7.57 -17.60
C GLY A 260 -8.15 -8.22 -16.73
N SER A 261 -8.01 -8.25 -15.40
CA SER A 261 -8.94 -8.93 -14.49
C SER A 261 -9.23 -8.10 -13.23
N GLY A 262 -10.29 -8.49 -12.50
CA GLY A 262 -10.72 -7.84 -11.26
C GLY A 262 -9.91 -8.28 -10.02
N SER A 263 -10.56 -8.34 -8.87
CA SER A 263 -9.94 -8.85 -7.63
C SER A 263 -9.54 -10.32 -7.76
N VAL A 264 -8.35 -10.68 -7.26
CA VAL A 264 -7.86 -12.07 -7.22
C VAL A 264 -8.21 -12.78 -5.89
N PRO A 265 -8.45 -14.11 -5.89
CA PRO A 265 -8.58 -14.87 -4.65
C PRO A 265 -7.24 -14.94 -3.91
N ALA A 266 -7.16 -14.34 -2.71
CA ALA A 266 -5.90 -14.13 -2.00
C ALA A 266 -5.15 -15.43 -1.65
N ALA A 267 -5.85 -16.44 -1.10
CA ALA A 267 -5.27 -17.71 -0.70
C ALA A 267 -4.76 -18.53 -1.90
N GLU A 268 -5.56 -18.63 -2.96
CA GLU A 268 -5.21 -19.34 -4.20
C GLU A 268 -4.08 -18.63 -4.98
N THR A 269 -3.89 -17.34 -4.75
CA THR A 269 -2.84 -16.52 -5.38
C THR A 269 -1.61 -16.37 -4.46
N ALA A 270 -1.59 -16.99 -3.27
CA ALA A 270 -0.50 -16.85 -2.31
C ALA A 270 0.84 -17.43 -2.85
N PRO A 271 1.97 -16.72 -2.70
CA PRO A 271 3.27 -17.26 -3.07
C PRO A 271 3.80 -18.25 -2.02
N ARG A 272 4.82 -19.02 -2.40
CA ARG A 272 5.71 -19.69 -1.44
C ARG A 272 6.87 -18.75 -1.09
N LEU A 273 7.00 -18.42 0.20
CA LEU A 273 8.05 -17.54 0.72
C LEU A 273 9.41 -18.24 0.80
N ARG A 274 9.42 -19.57 0.97
CA ARG A 274 10.63 -20.40 1.05
C ARG A 274 10.59 -21.49 -0.01
N ARG A 275 11.78 -21.91 -0.46
CA ARG A 275 11.90 -23.07 -1.35
C ARG A 275 11.37 -24.30 -0.63
N GLN A 276 10.61 -25.12 -1.34
CA GLN A 276 10.29 -26.46 -0.85
C GLN A 276 11.53 -27.35 -1.05
N GLU A 277 11.91 -28.08 0.00
CA GLU A 277 12.90 -29.16 -0.13
C GLU A 277 12.20 -30.32 -0.84
N THR A 278 12.71 -30.68 -2.02
CA THR A 278 12.20 -31.74 -2.90
C THR A 278 12.76 -33.11 -2.51
#